data_AF-A0A0J8RYE4-F1
#
_entry.id   AF-A0A0J8RYE4-F1
#
_cell.length_a   1.000
_cell.length_b   1.000
_cell.length_c   1.000
_cell.angle_alpha   90.00
_cell.angle_beta   90.00
_cell.angle_gamma   90.00
#
_symmetry.space_group_name_H-M   'P 1'
#
loop_
_entity.id
_entity.type
_entity.pdbx_description
1 polymer ?
#
loop_
_entity_poly.entity_id
_entity_poly.type
_entity_poly.pdbx_seq_one_letter_code
_entity_poly.pdbx_strand_id
1 'polypeptide(L)'
;MASSVQVYYVPNNTIGPMFSSMRAERSIYAGSGWFIAATEKPEIPEAQDLSLTFSCNDQSFVDAAAVAERISPGQYIAYRKIIKQRKLDEQFKGSCEIHDVVITDYLKLVEEKWQKFARESGKADLKSRESLCRLELMLYDISDCAEDEIRRHPKLWQSVLKSVLNPHLPAIAECIGRLSLYVWHNYRPIKHNTLYGWAPSELLWRFVKDRCQWELADLQKEIAQLKAPINSRSVAERPSLYQFLLHLGLILFSYDFHTLCKLRGKEADIASWSHHDWEERCDRFDQLSDKDYDALVDFLREFAPFANIDLTSEDLRNQIRALIAGLRRVAGGVASKTGTTLKMSKKFSIAANIMILCAYFGIFAIVPTLEHDISLETYIEKYFEYHIAAPRRSPLYGWKAANEMTVTSKLDQVFLFLQPEAFPTGVTEVDLAASSCAPPPNLSPVRATLKKTQRSRYWRLRRREAA
;
A
#
# COMPACT_ATOMS: atom_id res chain seq x y z
N MET A 1 9.35 -24.64 -10.37
CA MET A 1 10.15 -23.48 -10.78
C MET A 1 9.19 -22.30 -10.84
N ALA A 2 9.33 -21.31 -9.96
CA ALA A 2 8.45 -20.14 -9.96
C ALA A 2 8.71 -19.29 -11.21
N SER A 3 7.67 -19.07 -12.03
CA SER A 3 7.73 -18.22 -13.21
C SER A 3 7.90 -16.75 -12.81
N SER A 4 8.92 -16.09 -13.35
CA SER A 4 9.16 -14.68 -13.08
C SER A 4 8.12 -13.81 -13.79
N VAL A 5 7.59 -12.80 -13.11
CA VAL A 5 6.66 -11.81 -13.72
C VAL A 5 7.31 -11.14 -14.95
N GLN A 6 6.60 -11.19 -16.08
CA GLN A 6 6.94 -10.58 -17.36
C GLN A 6 5.97 -9.45 -17.68
N VAL A 7 6.36 -8.54 -18.58
CA VAL A 7 5.50 -7.44 -19.05
C VAL A 7 5.06 -7.73 -20.47
N TYR A 8 3.76 -7.82 -20.67
CA TYR A 8 3.14 -8.03 -21.97
C TYR A 8 2.52 -6.74 -22.49
N TYR A 9 2.66 -6.48 -23.78
CA TYR A 9 2.05 -5.36 -24.48
C TYR A 9 0.98 -5.85 -25.45
N VAL A 10 -0.18 -5.20 -25.41
CA VAL A 10 -1.30 -5.44 -26.33
C VAL A 10 -1.62 -4.14 -27.06
N PRO A 11 -1.43 -4.06 -28.38
CA PRO A 11 -1.76 -2.86 -29.17
C PRO A 11 -3.24 -2.51 -29.08
N ASN A 12 -3.56 -1.20 -29.07
CA ASN A 12 -4.93 -0.72 -28.93
C ASN A 12 -5.85 -1.10 -30.11
N ASN A 13 -5.28 -1.33 -31.30
CA ASN A 13 -6.01 -1.53 -32.56
C ASN A 13 -6.73 -2.88 -32.64
N THR A 14 -6.51 -3.75 -31.66
CA THR A 14 -6.85 -5.17 -31.68
C THR A 14 -7.95 -5.53 -30.69
N ILE A 15 -8.50 -4.56 -29.97
CA ILE A 15 -9.35 -4.81 -28.82
C ILE A 15 -10.83 -4.69 -29.17
N GLY A 16 -11.48 -5.83 -29.35
CA GLY A 16 -12.95 -5.98 -29.37
C GLY A 16 -13.57 -6.02 -27.97
N PRO A 17 -14.91 -6.13 -27.85
CA PRO A 17 -15.66 -6.08 -26.59
C PRO A 17 -15.38 -7.23 -25.59
N MET A 18 -14.48 -8.17 -25.89
CA MET A 18 -14.07 -9.26 -24.99
C MET A 18 -13.16 -8.80 -23.83
N PHE A 19 -12.50 -7.63 -23.94
CA PHE A 19 -11.57 -7.14 -22.91
C PHE A 19 -12.23 -6.70 -21.61
N SER A 20 -13.56 -6.49 -21.60
CA SER A 20 -14.30 -6.14 -20.39
C SER A 20 -14.54 -7.32 -19.44
N SER A 21 -14.27 -8.57 -19.84
CA SER A 21 -14.57 -9.76 -19.01
C SER A 21 -13.35 -10.51 -18.46
N MET A 22 -12.13 -10.23 -18.93
CA MET A 22 -10.92 -10.79 -18.32
C MET A 22 -10.45 -9.85 -17.21
N ARG A 23 -10.16 -10.41 -16.02
CA ARG A 23 -9.77 -9.71 -14.79
C ARG A 23 -8.60 -8.76 -15.03
N ALA A 24 -8.94 -7.52 -15.39
CA ALA A 24 -8.03 -6.46 -15.82
C ALA A 24 -7.47 -5.66 -14.63
N GLU A 25 -7.45 -6.21 -13.41
CA GLU A 25 -7.02 -5.51 -12.19
C GLU A 25 -5.54 -5.12 -12.21
N ARG A 26 -4.76 -5.66 -13.15
CA ARG A 26 -3.30 -5.49 -13.27
C ARG A 26 -2.86 -4.96 -14.64
N SER A 27 -3.82 -4.46 -15.43
CA SER A 27 -3.56 -3.93 -16.77
C SER A 27 -3.53 -2.40 -16.74
N ILE A 28 -2.53 -1.81 -17.38
CA ILE A 28 -2.33 -0.36 -17.43
C ILE A 28 -2.48 0.10 -18.87
N TYR A 29 -3.43 1.00 -19.11
CA TYR A 29 -3.61 1.61 -20.42
C TYR A 29 -2.77 2.87 -20.55
N ALA A 30 -1.81 2.89 -21.49
CA ALA A 30 -0.96 4.04 -21.75
C ALA A 30 -0.76 4.25 -23.25
N GLY A 31 -1.25 5.39 -23.76
CA GLY A 31 -1.04 5.85 -25.13
C GLY A 31 -1.40 4.82 -26.21
N SER A 32 -0.39 4.05 -26.61
CA SER A 32 -0.40 3.09 -27.72
C SER A 32 -1.08 1.74 -27.44
N GLY A 33 -1.33 1.38 -26.18
CA GLY A 33 -1.98 0.10 -25.85
C GLY A 33 -2.07 -0.21 -24.37
N TRP A 34 -2.28 -1.49 -24.08
CA TRP A 34 -2.36 -2.04 -22.73
C TRP A 34 -1.07 -2.75 -22.34
N PHE A 35 -0.65 -2.55 -21.11
CA PHE A 35 0.51 -3.16 -20.49
C PHE A 35 0.05 -4.07 -19.35
N ILE A 36 0.44 -5.33 -19.38
CA ILE A 36 -0.02 -6.36 -18.45
C ILE A 36 1.20 -7.01 -17.82
N ALA A 37 1.34 -6.93 -16.50
CA ALA A 37 2.39 -7.65 -15.78
C ALA A 37 1.83 -8.97 -15.24
N ALA A 38 2.34 -10.11 -15.72
CA ALA A 38 1.84 -11.44 -15.38
C ALA A 38 2.96 -12.49 -15.38
N THR A 39 2.76 -13.56 -14.62
CA THR A 39 3.65 -14.73 -14.57
C THR A 39 3.48 -15.65 -15.78
N GLU A 40 2.29 -15.64 -16.37
CA GLU A 40 1.92 -16.39 -17.57
C GLU A 40 1.51 -15.45 -18.70
N LYS A 41 1.65 -15.93 -19.94
CA LYS A 41 1.23 -15.16 -21.11
C LYS A 41 -0.29 -15.00 -21.09
N PRO A 42 -0.82 -13.77 -21.21
CA PRO A 42 -2.26 -13.56 -21.34
C PRO A 42 -2.82 -14.37 -22.51
N GLU A 43 -4.05 -14.87 -22.38
CA GLU A 43 -4.81 -15.54 -23.45
C GLU A 43 -5.29 -14.57 -24.54
N ILE A 44 -4.41 -13.66 -24.94
CA ILE A 44 -4.61 -12.66 -25.98
C ILE A 44 -3.58 -12.98 -27.06
N PRO A 45 -4.01 -13.40 -28.26
CA PRO A 45 -3.10 -13.81 -29.34
C PRO A 45 -2.03 -12.77 -29.64
N GLU A 46 -2.40 -11.49 -29.58
CA GLU A 46 -1.54 -10.34 -29.89
C GLU A 46 -0.73 -9.83 -28.69
N ALA A 47 -0.83 -10.46 -27.52
CA ALA A 47 0.04 -10.14 -26.39
C ALA A 47 1.49 -10.46 -26.72
N GLN A 48 2.34 -9.44 -26.64
CA GLN A 48 3.76 -9.51 -26.94
C GLN A 48 4.56 -9.35 -25.65
N ASP A 49 5.43 -10.32 -25.36
CA ASP A 49 6.35 -10.22 -24.24
C ASP A 49 7.44 -9.19 -24.53
N LEU A 50 7.40 -8.06 -23.82
CA LEU A 50 8.33 -6.95 -23.99
C LEU A 50 9.75 -7.28 -23.52
N SER A 51 9.93 -8.34 -22.73
CA SER A 51 11.27 -8.82 -22.33
C SER A 51 11.97 -9.58 -23.47
N LEU A 52 11.20 -10.16 -24.39
CA LEU A 52 11.71 -10.88 -25.56
C LEU A 52 11.76 -9.99 -26.80
N THR A 53 10.68 -9.27 -27.07
CA THR A 53 10.56 -8.39 -28.24
C THR A 53 9.89 -7.09 -27.85
N PHE A 54 10.68 -6.02 -27.81
CA PHE A 54 10.16 -4.70 -27.46
C PHE A 54 9.52 -4.03 -28.69
N SER A 55 8.20 -3.89 -28.66
CA SER A 55 7.39 -3.52 -29.83
C SER A 55 6.45 -2.33 -29.61
N CYS A 56 6.58 -1.65 -28.47
CA CYS A 56 5.74 -0.51 -28.08
C CYS A 56 6.52 0.81 -28.13
N ASN A 57 5.79 1.92 -28.01
CA ASN A 57 6.39 3.24 -27.91
C ASN A 57 7.05 3.44 -26.54
N ASP A 58 8.30 3.91 -26.51
CA ASP A 58 9.09 4.10 -25.27
C ASP A 58 8.35 4.98 -24.25
N GLN A 59 7.70 6.08 -24.68
CA GLN A 59 6.94 6.95 -23.76
C GLN A 59 5.71 6.25 -23.19
N SER A 60 4.95 5.50 -24.01
CA SER A 60 3.80 4.73 -23.52
C SER A 60 4.22 3.68 -22.49
N PHE A 61 5.35 3.00 -22.72
CA PHE A 61 5.89 2.04 -21.77
C PHE A 61 6.35 2.71 -20.47
N VAL A 62 7.05 3.84 -20.57
CA VAL A 62 7.51 4.62 -19.43
C VAL A 62 6.34 5.14 -18.59
N ASP A 63 5.31 5.68 -19.24
CA ASP A 63 4.08 6.14 -18.57
C ASP A 63 3.41 4.98 -17.81
N ALA A 64 3.30 3.81 -18.45
CA ALA A 64 2.76 2.61 -17.82
C ALA A 64 3.61 2.14 -16.63
N ALA A 65 4.93 2.19 -16.75
CA ALA A 65 5.85 1.83 -15.66
C ALA A 65 5.73 2.81 -14.48
N ALA A 66 5.56 4.11 -14.74
CA ALA A 66 5.36 5.13 -13.71
C ALA A 66 4.02 4.95 -12.98
N VAL A 67 2.97 4.51 -13.68
CA VAL A 67 1.73 4.06 -13.05
C VAL A 67 2.00 2.82 -12.19
N ALA A 68 2.67 1.80 -12.73
CA ALA A 68 2.95 0.54 -12.03
C ALA A 68 3.76 0.74 -10.75
N GLU A 69 4.76 1.63 -10.77
CA GLU A 69 5.58 1.99 -9.60
C GLU A 69 4.71 2.45 -8.42
N ARG A 70 3.62 3.16 -8.72
CA ARG A 70 2.64 3.62 -7.73
C ARG A 70 1.68 2.53 -7.33
N ILE A 71 0.95 1.96 -8.29
CA ILE A 71 -0.23 1.12 -8.01
C ILE A 71 0.11 -0.34 -7.75
N SER A 72 1.29 -0.81 -8.17
CA SER A 72 1.70 -2.21 -8.08
C SER A 72 3.24 -2.34 -8.02
N PRO A 73 3.87 -1.97 -6.89
CA PRO A 73 5.33 -1.98 -6.75
C PRO A 73 5.99 -3.33 -7.07
N GLY A 74 5.33 -4.45 -6.78
CA GLY A 74 5.80 -5.78 -7.14
C GLY A 74 5.87 -6.01 -8.65
N GLN A 75 4.92 -5.46 -9.42
CA GLN A 75 4.93 -5.54 -10.88
C GLN A 75 5.93 -4.59 -11.51
N TYR A 76 6.15 -3.43 -10.89
CA TYR A 76 7.14 -2.45 -11.34
C TYR A 76 8.55 -3.06 -11.50
N ILE A 77 8.89 -4.11 -10.76
CA ILE A 77 10.19 -4.79 -10.92
C ILE A 77 10.38 -5.35 -12.33
N ALA A 78 9.33 -5.90 -12.93
CA ALA A 78 9.37 -6.39 -14.31
C ALA A 78 9.59 -5.23 -15.29
N TYR A 79 8.90 -4.10 -15.08
CA TYR A 79 9.12 -2.87 -15.85
C TYR A 79 10.55 -2.32 -15.68
N ARG A 80 11.07 -2.29 -14.45
CA ARG A 80 12.39 -1.77 -14.11
C ARG A 80 13.52 -2.53 -14.80
N LYS A 81 13.38 -3.86 -14.97
CA LYS A 81 14.35 -4.67 -15.74
C LYS A 81 14.44 -4.16 -17.18
N ILE A 82 13.30 -3.92 -17.82
CA ILE A 82 13.23 -3.42 -19.21
C ILE A 82 13.72 -1.97 -19.29
N ILE A 83 13.37 -1.10 -18.34
CA ILE A 83 13.88 0.29 -18.25
C ILE A 83 15.41 0.32 -18.26
N LYS A 84 16.06 -0.50 -17.42
CA LYS A 84 17.52 -0.57 -17.35
C LYS A 84 18.15 -1.12 -18.63
N GLN A 85 17.58 -2.18 -19.19
CA GLN A 85 18.06 -2.77 -20.44
C GLN A 85 18.01 -1.77 -21.60
N ARG A 86 16.98 -0.91 -21.63
CA ARG A 86 16.77 0.09 -22.68
C ARG A 86 17.31 1.48 -22.36
N LYS A 87 17.92 1.68 -21.19
CA LYS A 87 18.44 2.98 -20.71
C LYS A 87 17.38 4.08 -20.70
N LEU A 88 16.17 3.77 -20.21
CA LEU A 88 15.03 4.69 -20.15
C LEU A 88 14.92 5.45 -18.82
N ASP A 89 15.93 5.39 -17.95
CA ASP A 89 15.87 5.91 -16.57
C ASP A 89 15.49 7.40 -16.49
N GLU A 90 16.04 8.25 -17.36
CA GLU A 90 15.74 9.69 -17.36
C GLU A 90 14.31 9.99 -17.83
N GLN A 91 13.81 9.26 -18.84
CA GLN A 91 12.43 9.39 -19.30
C GLN A 91 11.46 8.93 -18.21
N PHE A 92 11.78 7.82 -17.56
CA PHE A 92 11.01 7.30 -16.43
C PHE A 92 10.92 8.30 -15.29
N LYS A 93 12.06 8.87 -14.90
CA LYS A 93 12.10 9.92 -13.87
C LYS A 93 11.23 11.12 -14.25
N GLY A 94 11.34 11.61 -15.49
CA GLY A 94 10.51 12.71 -15.98
C GLY A 94 9.02 12.39 -15.94
N SER A 95 8.62 11.16 -16.27
CA SER A 95 7.23 10.72 -16.18
C SER A 95 6.74 10.69 -14.73
N CYS A 96 7.52 10.13 -13.80
CA CYS A 96 7.19 10.15 -12.37
C CYS A 96 7.00 11.58 -11.85
N GLU A 97 7.88 12.52 -12.21
CA GLU A 97 7.76 13.93 -11.81
C GLU A 97 6.46 14.57 -12.31
N ILE A 98 6.06 14.30 -13.57
CA ILE A 98 4.78 14.76 -14.10
C ILE A 98 3.63 14.14 -13.31
N HIS A 99 3.71 12.86 -12.97
CA HIS A 99 2.70 12.19 -12.15
C HIS A 99 2.54 12.85 -10.79
N ASP A 100 3.63 13.16 -10.10
CA ASP A 100 3.57 13.77 -8.78
C ASP A 100 2.95 15.16 -8.82
N VAL A 101 3.19 15.93 -9.89
CA VAL A 101 2.57 17.25 -10.06
C VAL A 101 1.06 17.10 -10.16
N VAL A 102 0.57 16.18 -11.01
CA VAL A 102 -0.87 15.93 -11.18
C VAL A 102 -1.51 15.45 -9.87
N ILE A 103 -0.89 14.50 -9.17
CA ILE A 103 -1.37 13.99 -7.89
C ILE A 103 -1.36 15.11 -6.83
N THR A 104 -0.30 15.92 -6.78
CA THR A 104 -0.17 17.01 -5.80
C THR A 104 -1.27 18.05 -6.00
N ASP A 105 -1.56 18.42 -7.25
CA ASP A 105 -2.62 19.40 -7.55
C ASP A 105 -4.00 18.83 -7.20
N TYR A 106 -4.22 17.55 -7.46
CA TYR A 106 -5.42 16.83 -7.04
C TYR A 106 -5.59 16.79 -5.50
N LEU A 107 -4.55 16.40 -4.76
CA LEU A 107 -4.60 16.33 -3.30
C LEU A 107 -4.83 17.72 -2.67
N LYS A 108 -4.24 18.78 -3.23
CA LYS A 108 -4.50 20.15 -2.77
C LYS A 108 -5.95 20.56 -2.97
N LEU A 109 -6.58 20.18 -4.09
CA LEU A 109 -7.99 20.46 -4.32
C LEU A 109 -8.86 19.82 -3.22
N VAL A 110 -8.57 18.57 -2.87
CA VAL A 110 -9.27 17.85 -1.79
C VAL A 110 -8.97 18.49 -0.43
N GLU A 111 -7.71 18.86 -0.16
CA GLU A 111 -7.29 19.58 1.05
C GLU A 111 -8.06 20.90 1.23
N GLU A 112 -8.15 21.73 0.18
CA GLU A 112 -8.86 23.01 0.21
C GLU A 112 -10.34 22.84 0.60
N LYS A 113 -10.98 21.77 0.13
CA LYS A 113 -12.37 21.46 0.46
C LYS A 113 -12.52 20.99 1.91
N TRP A 114 -11.63 20.12 2.39
CA TRP A 114 -11.57 19.74 3.81
C TRP A 114 -11.31 20.94 4.72
N GLN A 115 -10.41 21.85 4.33
CA GLN A 115 -10.15 23.08 5.10
C GLN A 115 -11.39 23.96 5.15
N LYS A 116 -12.15 24.05 4.06
CA LYS A 116 -13.44 24.77 4.04
C LYS A 116 -14.42 24.11 5.02
N PHE A 117 -14.56 22.79 5.00
CA PHE A 117 -15.39 22.05 5.96
C PHE A 117 -14.95 22.27 7.41
N ALA A 118 -13.65 22.24 7.70
CA ALA A 118 -13.11 22.50 9.04
C ALA A 118 -13.47 23.91 9.56
N ARG A 119 -13.41 24.93 8.69
CA ARG A 119 -13.78 26.31 9.06
C ARG A 119 -15.27 26.46 9.34
N GLU A 120 -16.12 25.85 8.52
CA GLU A 120 -17.57 25.94 8.68
C GLU A 120 -18.07 25.09 9.86
N SER A 121 -17.49 23.91 10.07
CA SER A 121 -17.79 23.06 11.23
C SER A 121 -17.42 23.74 12.57
N GLY A 122 -16.39 24.59 12.60
CA GLY A 122 -16.05 25.40 13.76
C GLY A 122 -17.08 26.49 14.10
N LYS A 123 -17.87 26.94 13.12
CA LYS A 123 -18.88 28.00 13.26
C LYS A 123 -20.32 27.48 13.31
N ALA A 124 -20.51 26.20 13.01
CA ALA A 124 -21.82 25.59 12.89
C ALA A 124 -22.57 25.59 14.22
N ASP A 125 -23.81 26.08 14.20
CA ASP A 125 -24.73 25.88 15.31
C ASP A 125 -25.24 24.43 15.28
N LEU A 126 -24.78 23.62 16.22
CA LEU A 126 -25.17 22.20 16.32
C LEU A 126 -26.63 22.02 16.80
N LYS A 127 -27.24 23.08 17.31
CA LYS A 127 -28.67 23.15 17.66
C LYS A 127 -29.56 23.55 16.47
N SER A 128 -28.95 23.85 15.31
CA SER A 128 -29.67 24.08 14.07
C SER A 128 -29.56 22.88 13.14
N ARG A 129 -30.71 22.27 12.82
CA ARG A 129 -30.80 21.23 11.79
C ARG A 129 -30.30 21.72 10.44
N GLU A 130 -30.59 22.98 10.09
CA GLU A 130 -30.15 23.56 8.81
C GLU A 130 -28.62 23.66 8.73
N SER A 131 -27.98 24.07 9.82
CA SER A 131 -26.51 24.11 9.95
C SER A 131 -25.88 22.73 9.76
N LEU A 132 -26.45 21.69 10.36
CA LEU A 132 -25.97 20.31 10.22
C LEU A 132 -26.17 19.76 8.80
N CYS A 133 -27.32 20.02 8.17
CA CYS A 133 -27.56 19.63 6.78
C CYS A 133 -26.58 20.34 5.83
N ARG A 134 -26.20 21.59 6.10
CA ARG A 134 -25.16 22.29 5.32
C ARG A 134 -23.80 21.61 5.45
N LEU A 135 -23.40 21.17 6.65
CA LEU A 135 -22.16 20.43 6.85
C LEU A 135 -22.17 19.07 6.14
N GLU A 136 -23.28 18.35 6.19
CA GLU A 136 -23.47 17.08 5.47
C GLU A 136 -23.34 17.29 3.95
N LEU A 137 -23.98 18.31 3.39
CA LEU A 137 -23.84 18.67 1.96
C LEU A 137 -22.39 19.03 1.58
N MET A 138 -21.62 19.65 2.48
CA MET A 138 -20.21 19.93 2.23
C MET A 138 -19.37 18.65 2.15
N LEU A 139 -19.69 17.61 2.92
CA LEU A 139 -19.00 16.32 2.82
C LEU A 139 -19.31 15.62 1.49
N TYR A 140 -20.57 15.66 1.04
CA TYR A 140 -20.93 15.20 -0.30
C TYR A 140 -20.20 15.98 -1.39
N ASP A 141 -20.10 17.32 -1.28
CA ASP A 141 -19.33 18.15 -2.23
C ASP A 141 -17.83 17.80 -2.25
N ILE A 142 -17.23 17.39 -1.13
CA ILE A 142 -15.84 16.87 -1.13
C ILE A 142 -15.76 15.60 -1.98
N SER A 143 -16.66 14.63 -1.74
CA SER A 143 -16.69 13.36 -2.46
C SER A 143 -16.92 13.56 -3.97
N ASP A 144 -17.96 14.30 -4.32
CA ASP A 144 -18.35 14.54 -5.71
C ASP A 144 -17.27 15.32 -6.46
N CYS A 145 -16.67 16.33 -5.83
CA CYS A 145 -15.61 17.12 -6.45
C CYS A 145 -14.37 16.26 -6.73
N ALA A 146 -14.03 15.36 -5.81
CA ALA A 146 -12.89 14.45 -5.95
C ALA A 146 -13.11 13.47 -7.12
N GLU A 147 -14.28 12.82 -7.17
CA GLU A 147 -14.61 11.90 -8.25
C GLU A 147 -14.74 12.59 -9.61
N ASP A 148 -15.38 13.77 -9.66
CA ASP A 148 -15.51 14.56 -10.88
C ASP A 148 -14.15 14.94 -11.46
N GLU A 149 -13.20 15.30 -10.60
CA GLU A 149 -11.86 15.66 -11.04
C GLU A 149 -11.13 14.44 -11.62
N ILE A 150 -11.22 13.27 -10.97
CA ILE A 150 -10.72 12.00 -11.52
C ILE A 150 -11.29 11.76 -12.92
N ARG A 151 -12.61 11.87 -13.11
CA ARG A 151 -13.28 11.59 -14.39
C ARG A 151 -12.82 12.51 -15.52
N ARG A 152 -12.31 13.73 -15.22
CA ARG A 152 -11.81 14.70 -16.21
C ARG A 152 -10.40 14.38 -16.71
N HIS A 153 -9.64 13.56 -15.99
CA HIS A 153 -8.30 13.17 -16.41
C HIS A 153 -8.32 12.01 -17.42
N PRO A 154 -7.31 11.90 -18.31
CA PRO A 154 -7.17 10.77 -19.22
C PRO A 154 -7.12 9.42 -18.47
N LYS A 155 -7.55 8.32 -19.11
CA LYS A 155 -7.66 6.98 -18.48
C LYS A 155 -6.42 6.54 -17.70
N LEU A 156 -5.23 6.80 -18.23
CA LEU A 156 -3.93 6.53 -17.58
C LEU A 156 -3.86 7.10 -16.16
N TRP A 157 -4.36 8.33 -15.98
CA TRP A 157 -4.34 9.06 -14.72
C TRP A 157 -5.47 8.66 -13.79
N GLN A 158 -6.59 8.18 -14.33
CA GLN A 158 -7.76 7.83 -13.52
C GLN A 158 -7.44 6.71 -12.54
N SER A 159 -6.66 5.69 -12.94
CA SER A 159 -6.27 4.60 -12.04
C SER A 159 -5.37 5.10 -10.90
N VAL A 160 -4.39 5.95 -11.22
CA VAL A 160 -3.49 6.56 -10.24
C VAL A 160 -4.24 7.48 -9.27
N LEU A 161 -5.10 8.36 -9.79
CA LEU A 161 -5.85 9.29 -8.95
C LEU A 161 -6.90 8.56 -8.10
N LYS A 162 -7.52 7.50 -8.62
CA LYS A 162 -8.39 6.61 -7.83
C LYS A 162 -7.60 5.92 -6.72
N SER A 163 -6.42 5.37 -6.99
CA SER A 163 -5.63 4.72 -5.95
C SER A 163 -5.23 5.68 -4.84
N VAL A 164 -4.97 6.95 -5.18
CA VAL A 164 -4.68 8.01 -4.21
C VAL A 164 -5.94 8.50 -3.48
N LEU A 165 -7.11 8.55 -4.12
CA LEU A 165 -8.36 8.99 -3.49
C LEU A 165 -9.01 7.91 -2.61
N ASN A 166 -8.96 6.65 -3.02
CA ASN A 166 -9.64 5.53 -2.36
C ASN A 166 -9.43 5.45 -0.84
N PRO A 167 -8.24 5.76 -0.28
CA PRO A 167 -8.04 5.80 1.16
C PRO A 167 -8.88 6.85 1.90
N HIS A 168 -9.24 7.95 1.25
CA HIS A 168 -9.95 9.09 1.85
C HIS A 168 -11.48 8.99 1.74
N LEU A 169 -12.01 8.26 0.74
CA LEU A 169 -13.47 8.08 0.56
C LEU A 169 -14.17 7.45 1.78
N PRO A 170 -13.62 6.41 2.44
CA PRO A 170 -14.22 5.86 3.66
C PRO A 170 -14.32 6.89 4.79
N ALA A 171 -13.36 7.82 4.90
CA ALA A 171 -13.38 8.87 5.91
C ALA A 171 -14.55 9.82 5.69
N ILE A 172 -14.78 10.22 4.44
CA ILE A 172 -15.91 11.08 4.06
C ILE A 172 -17.23 10.38 4.37
N ALA A 173 -17.36 9.11 3.93
CA ALA A 173 -18.57 8.32 4.17
C ALA A 173 -18.86 8.12 5.67
N GLU A 174 -17.83 7.88 6.49
CA GLU A 174 -17.98 7.75 7.93
C GLU A 174 -18.41 9.07 8.59
N CYS A 175 -17.82 10.19 8.18
CA CYS A 175 -18.23 11.51 8.65
C CYS A 175 -19.68 11.85 8.28
N ILE A 176 -20.11 11.50 7.05
CA ILE A 176 -21.51 11.64 6.62
C ILE A 176 -22.41 10.81 7.54
N GLY A 177 -22.15 9.51 7.67
CA GLY A 177 -22.99 8.62 8.49
C GLY A 177 -23.11 9.08 9.94
N ARG A 178 -22.02 9.55 10.55
CA ARG A 178 -22.03 10.04 11.93
C ARG A 178 -22.76 11.38 12.07
N LEU A 179 -22.68 12.28 11.08
CA LEU A 179 -23.51 13.49 11.05
C LEU A 179 -24.98 13.16 10.88
N SER A 180 -25.34 12.24 9.99
CA SER A 180 -26.73 11.82 9.80
C SER A 180 -27.31 11.20 11.08
N LEU A 181 -26.52 10.38 11.81
CA LEU A 181 -26.90 9.85 13.13
C LEU A 181 -27.06 10.96 14.17
N TYR A 182 -26.16 11.94 14.19
CA TYR A 182 -26.28 13.11 15.08
C TYR A 182 -27.57 13.88 14.82
N VAL A 183 -27.91 14.14 13.55
CA VAL A 183 -29.17 14.81 13.17
C VAL A 183 -30.37 13.96 13.58
N TRP A 184 -30.30 12.65 13.34
CA TRP A 184 -31.37 11.72 13.71
C TRP A 184 -31.67 11.73 15.21
N HIS A 185 -30.62 11.71 16.05
CA HIS A 185 -30.75 11.77 17.52
C HIS A 185 -31.39 13.05 18.04
N ASN A 186 -31.05 14.19 17.46
CA ASN A 186 -31.43 15.50 18.02
C ASN A 186 -32.72 16.07 17.42
N TYR A 187 -33.16 15.62 16.23
CA TYR A 187 -34.25 16.28 15.50
C TYR A 187 -35.35 15.36 14.96
N ARG A 188 -35.27 14.02 15.13
CA ARG A 188 -36.46 13.19 14.89
C ARG A 188 -37.35 13.14 16.13
N PRO A 189 -38.64 13.49 16.01
CA PRO A 189 -39.61 13.10 17.00
C PRO A 189 -39.87 11.60 16.80
N ILE A 190 -39.61 10.74 17.79
CA ILE A 190 -40.46 9.59 18.12
C ILE A 190 -39.98 8.93 19.42
N LYS A 191 -40.98 8.69 20.26
CA LYS A 191 -41.02 7.83 21.45
C LYS A 191 -40.68 6.38 21.08
N HIS A 192 -39.50 5.86 21.38
CA HIS A 192 -39.33 4.39 21.48
C HIS A 192 -38.25 3.99 22.50
N ASN A 193 -38.68 3.16 23.45
CA ASN A 193 -37.86 2.35 24.35
C ASN A 193 -37.16 1.22 23.56
N THR A 194 -36.04 1.50 22.89
CA THR A 194 -35.21 0.41 22.30
C THR A 194 -33.75 0.51 22.72
N LEU A 195 -33.46 -0.10 23.88
CA LEU A 195 -32.53 -1.22 24.15
C LEU A 195 -31.09 -1.29 23.58
N TYR A 196 -30.58 -0.30 22.85
CA TYR A 196 -29.16 -0.28 22.49
C TYR A 196 -28.49 0.98 23.05
N GLY A 197 -27.41 0.81 23.81
CA GLY A 197 -26.59 1.89 24.33
C GLY A 197 -25.88 2.62 23.18
N TRP A 198 -26.52 3.65 22.64
CA TRP A 198 -25.96 4.44 21.54
C TRP A 198 -25.06 5.54 22.12
N ALA A 199 -23.95 5.82 21.43
CA ALA A 199 -22.96 6.79 21.88
C ALA A 199 -23.57 8.20 22.06
N PRO A 200 -23.23 8.94 23.12
CA PRO A 200 -23.66 10.33 23.30
C PRO A 200 -23.44 11.16 22.03
N SER A 201 -24.40 12.02 21.67
CA SER A 201 -24.34 12.90 20.49
C SER A 201 -23.04 13.71 20.43
N GLU A 202 -22.51 14.10 21.59
CA GLU A 202 -21.23 14.79 21.74
C GLU A 202 -20.02 13.97 21.27
N LEU A 203 -20.03 12.64 21.47
CA LEU A 203 -18.98 11.75 20.95
C LEU A 203 -19.03 11.61 19.42
N LEU A 204 -20.23 11.59 18.83
CA LEU A 204 -20.39 11.54 17.37
C LEU A 204 -19.82 12.79 16.72
N TRP A 205 -20.08 13.97 17.30
CA TRP A 205 -19.55 15.22 16.78
C TRP A 205 -18.04 15.36 16.99
N ARG A 206 -17.54 15.01 18.18
CA ARG A 206 -16.11 15.00 18.47
C ARG A 206 -15.35 14.12 17.48
N PHE A 207 -15.90 12.95 17.15
CA PHE A 207 -15.33 12.08 16.14
C PHE A 207 -15.19 12.78 14.77
N VAL A 208 -16.24 13.44 14.29
CA VAL A 208 -16.22 14.13 12.98
C VAL A 208 -15.15 15.22 12.96
N LYS A 209 -15.00 15.98 14.05
CA LYS A 209 -13.94 16.99 14.20
C LYS A 209 -12.55 16.38 14.20
N ASP A 210 -12.33 15.36 15.02
CA ASP A 210 -11.04 14.69 15.14
C ASP A 210 -10.67 14.11 13.76
N ARG A 211 -11.58 13.37 13.12
CA ARG A 211 -11.36 12.77 11.80
C ARG A 211 -11.01 13.81 10.74
N CYS A 212 -11.69 14.96 10.71
CA CYS A 212 -11.37 16.06 9.81
C CYS A 212 -9.94 16.59 9.99
N GLN A 213 -9.48 16.73 11.24
CA GLN A 213 -8.11 17.18 11.52
C GLN A 213 -7.06 16.16 11.06
N TRP A 214 -7.35 14.87 11.26
CA TRP A 214 -6.49 13.79 10.80
C TRP A 214 -6.38 13.74 9.28
N GLU A 215 -7.50 13.84 8.55
CA GLU A 215 -7.50 13.86 7.08
C GLU A 215 -6.69 15.05 6.54
N LEU A 216 -6.83 16.23 7.15
CA LEU A 216 -6.03 17.39 6.77
C LEU A 216 -4.54 17.19 7.01
N ALA A 217 -4.16 16.67 8.18
CA ALA A 217 -2.76 16.38 8.48
C ALA A 217 -2.20 15.31 7.52
N ASP A 218 -3.01 14.34 7.11
CA ASP A 218 -2.58 13.28 6.22
C ASP A 218 -2.38 13.78 4.79
N LEU A 219 -3.34 14.52 4.25
CA LEU A 219 -3.22 15.17 2.94
C LEU A 219 -1.97 16.07 2.89
N GLN A 220 -1.70 16.82 3.95
CA GLN A 220 -0.50 17.65 4.06
C GLN A 220 0.79 16.85 4.07
N LYS A 221 0.82 15.71 4.80
CA LYS A 221 1.96 14.80 4.83
C LYS A 221 2.21 14.19 3.44
N GLU A 222 1.17 13.71 2.77
CA GLU A 222 1.28 13.14 1.43
C GLU A 222 1.76 14.20 0.42
N ILE A 223 1.18 15.40 0.43
CA ILE A 223 1.63 16.53 -0.40
C ILE A 223 3.10 16.87 -0.12
N ALA A 224 3.55 16.82 1.13
CA ALA A 224 4.94 17.08 1.49
C ALA A 224 5.88 15.98 0.96
N GLN A 225 5.47 14.71 1.07
CA GLN A 225 6.21 13.57 0.51
C GLN A 225 6.33 13.68 -1.01
N LEU A 226 5.25 14.07 -1.70
CA LEU A 226 5.25 14.31 -3.15
C LEU A 226 6.14 15.48 -3.57
N LYS A 227 6.41 16.44 -2.70
CA LYS A 227 7.33 17.54 -3.00
C LYS A 227 8.80 17.21 -2.70
N ALA A 228 9.05 16.14 -1.94
CA ALA A 228 10.41 15.69 -1.65
C ALA A 228 11.08 15.12 -2.91
N PRO A 229 12.41 15.29 -3.09
CA PRO A 229 13.15 14.70 -4.21
C PRO A 229 12.86 13.20 -4.36
N ILE A 230 12.74 12.68 -5.59
CA ILE A 230 12.45 11.25 -5.86
C ILE A 230 13.39 10.30 -5.10
N ASN A 231 14.67 10.65 -4.96
CA ASN A 231 15.65 9.87 -4.20
C ASN A 231 15.28 9.76 -2.70
N SER A 232 14.60 10.77 -2.15
CA SER A 232 14.05 10.76 -0.79
C SER A 232 12.64 10.16 -0.69
N ARG A 233 11.90 10.00 -1.80
CA ARG A 233 10.60 9.29 -1.81
C ARG A 233 10.72 7.78 -1.77
N SER A 234 11.88 7.22 -2.08
CA SER A 234 12.22 5.82 -1.76
C SER A 234 12.20 5.53 -0.23
N VAL A 235 12.01 6.57 0.58
CA VAL A 235 11.86 6.54 2.04
C VAL A 235 10.39 6.77 2.46
N ALA A 236 9.43 6.81 1.54
CA ALA A 236 8.01 6.85 1.85
C ALA A 236 7.56 5.51 2.46
N GLU A 237 7.51 5.51 3.80
CA GLU A 237 7.07 4.45 4.71
C GLU A 237 7.70 3.07 4.47
N ARG A 238 9.04 3.01 4.61
CA ARG A 238 9.71 1.72 4.91
C ARG A 238 8.96 1.06 6.07
N PRO A 239 8.48 -0.18 5.91
CA PRO A 239 7.74 -0.85 6.98
C PRO A 239 8.67 -0.98 8.18
N SER A 240 8.15 -0.70 9.38
CA SER A 240 8.92 -1.01 10.59
C SER A 240 9.12 -2.52 10.69
N LEU A 241 10.13 -2.96 11.45
CA LEU A 241 10.37 -4.39 11.70
C LEU A 241 9.08 -5.09 12.18
N TYR A 242 8.33 -4.47 13.09
CA TYR A 242 7.11 -5.06 13.63
C TYR A 242 5.97 -5.09 12.61
N GLN A 243 5.90 -4.13 11.69
CA GLN A 243 4.95 -4.20 10.58
C GLN A 243 5.28 -5.37 9.64
N PHE A 244 6.55 -5.64 9.38
CA PHE A 244 6.99 -6.84 8.66
C PHE A 244 6.58 -8.13 9.39
N LEU A 245 6.89 -8.22 10.69
CA LEU A 245 6.55 -9.39 11.51
C LEU A 245 5.03 -9.61 11.62
N LEU A 246 4.23 -8.54 11.72
CA LEU A 246 2.77 -8.61 11.67
C LEU A 246 2.30 -9.27 10.36
N HIS A 247 2.77 -8.79 9.21
CA HIS A 247 2.37 -9.36 7.92
C HIS A 247 2.74 -10.83 7.80
N LEU A 248 3.93 -11.21 8.26
CA LEU A 248 4.39 -12.61 8.29
C LEU A 248 3.48 -13.49 9.16
N GLY A 249 3.14 -13.02 10.35
CA GLY A 249 2.21 -13.71 11.24
C GLY A 249 0.82 -13.87 10.61
N LEU A 250 0.30 -12.81 9.97
CA LEU A 250 -1.01 -12.86 9.29
C LEU A 250 -1.03 -13.85 8.13
N ILE A 251 0.07 -13.94 7.37
CA ILE A 251 0.24 -14.97 6.33
C ILE A 251 0.14 -16.34 6.99
N LEU A 252 0.92 -16.61 8.04
CA LEU A 252 0.92 -17.91 8.70
C LEU A 252 -0.46 -18.30 9.27
N PHE A 253 -1.17 -17.36 9.91
CA PHE A 253 -2.53 -17.57 10.42
C PHE A 253 -3.57 -17.84 9.31
N SER A 254 -3.35 -17.33 8.10
CA SER A 254 -4.26 -17.56 6.97
C SER A 254 -4.27 -19.03 6.50
N TYR A 255 -3.21 -19.78 6.84
CA TYR A 255 -3.07 -21.21 6.53
C TYR A 255 -3.33 -22.13 7.73
N ASP A 256 -3.76 -21.57 8.85
CA ASP A 256 -4.13 -22.33 10.04
C ASP A 256 -5.63 -22.67 10.04
N PHE A 257 -6.01 -23.66 10.85
CA PHE A 257 -7.41 -24.00 11.01
C PHE A 257 -8.15 -22.91 11.82
N HIS A 258 -9.16 -22.28 11.21
CA HIS A 258 -9.91 -21.17 11.83
C HIS A 258 -10.39 -21.50 13.27
N THR A 259 -10.82 -22.74 13.52
CA THR A 259 -11.25 -23.20 14.84
C THR A 259 -10.14 -23.15 15.88
N LEU A 260 -8.89 -23.48 15.50
CA LEU A 260 -7.73 -23.42 16.39
C LEU A 260 -7.33 -21.96 16.68
N CYS A 261 -7.39 -21.08 15.69
CA CYS A 261 -7.11 -19.66 15.90
C CYS A 261 -8.02 -19.04 16.98
N LYS A 262 -9.32 -19.39 16.98
CA LYS A 262 -10.28 -18.91 17.98
C LYS A 262 -9.97 -19.39 19.41
N LEU A 263 -9.41 -20.58 19.56
CA LEU A 263 -9.08 -21.18 20.86
C LEU A 263 -7.81 -20.59 21.49
N ARG A 264 -6.88 -20.07 20.68
CA ARG A 264 -5.62 -19.49 21.16
C ARG A 264 -5.75 -18.06 21.74
N GLY A 265 -6.93 -17.45 21.65
CA GLY A 265 -7.23 -16.17 22.31
C GLY A 265 -6.30 -15.02 21.90
N LYS A 266 -5.85 -14.20 22.86
CA LYS A 266 -5.03 -13.00 22.62
C LYS A 266 -3.67 -13.28 21.95
N GLU A 267 -3.15 -14.50 22.09
CA GLU A 267 -1.88 -14.87 21.46
C GLU A 267 -2.00 -15.04 19.94
N ALA A 268 -3.22 -15.31 19.44
CA ALA A 268 -3.51 -15.37 18.01
C ALA A 268 -4.01 -14.03 17.45
N ASP A 269 -4.39 -13.06 18.30
CA ASP A 269 -4.77 -11.70 17.87
C ASP A 269 -3.55 -10.78 17.78
N ILE A 270 -2.57 -11.18 16.96
CA ILE A 270 -1.35 -10.40 16.73
C ILE A 270 -1.63 -8.98 16.20
N ALA A 271 -2.82 -8.77 15.62
CA ALA A 271 -3.25 -7.46 15.16
C ALA A 271 -3.46 -6.49 16.34
N SER A 272 -3.92 -6.98 17.49
CA SER A 272 -4.16 -6.13 18.68
C SER A 272 -2.90 -5.79 19.47
N TRP A 273 -1.75 -6.41 19.15
CA TRP A 273 -0.51 -6.22 19.90
C TRP A 273 0.00 -4.79 19.77
N SER A 274 0.35 -4.21 20.92
CA SER A 274 0.99 -2.90 21.03
C SER A 274 2.47 -2.99 20.66
N HIS A 275 3.11 -1.83 20.43
CA HIS A 275 4.55 -1.78 20.19
C HIS A 275 5.37 -2.45 21.30
N HIS A 276 4.94 -2.30 22.55
CA HIS A 276 5.60 -2.92 23.70
C HIS A 276 5.51 -4.45 23.67
N ASP A 277 4.35 -5.00 23.27
CA ASP A 277 4.17 -6.45 23.15
C ASP A 277 5.12 -7.05 22.10
N TRP A 278 5.28 -6.37 20.96
CA TRP A 278 6.21 -6.79 19.90
C TRP A 278 7.66 -6.77 20.37
N GLU A 279 8.07 -5.70 21.06
CA GLU A 279 9.42 -5.53 21.60
C GLU A 279 9.74 -6.61 22.65
N GLU A 280 8.86 -6.80 23.64
CA GLU A 280 9.02 -7.79 24.71
C GLU A 280 9.12 -9.23 24.17
N ARG A 281 8.38 -9.56 23.11
CA ARG A 281 8.42 -10.87 22.46
C ARG A 281 9.73 -11.10 21.71
N CYS A 282 10.22 -10.10 20.98
CA CYS A 282 11.49 -10.19 20.27
C CYS A 282 12.67 -10.28 21.27
N ASP A 283 12.65 -9.48 22.33
CA ASP A 283 13.70 -9.46 23.36
C ASP A 283 13.79 -10.79 24.11
N ARG A 284 12.64 -11.41 24.43
CA ARG A 284 12.61 -12.76 25.02
C ARG A 284 13.26 -13.80 24.10
N PHE A 285 13.05 -13.68 22.80
CA PHE A 285 13.64 -14.63 21.86
C PHE A 285 15.15 -14.44 21.69
N ASP A 286 15.62 -13.19 21.71
CA ASP A 286 17.04 -12.87 21.70
C ASP A 286 17.78 -13.46 22.93
N GLN A 287 17.05 -13.85 23.99
CA GLN A 287 17.56 -14.45 25.23
C GLN A 287 17.39 -15.98 25.31
N LEU A 288 16.96 -16.67 24.24
CA LEU A 288 16.79 -18.12 24.25
C LEU A 288 18.11 -18.86 24.54
N SER A 289 18.02 -19.92 25.36
CA SER A 289 19.13 -20.82 25.64
C SER A 289 19.36 -21.82 24.51
N ASP A 290 20.52 -22.49 24.48
CA ASP A 290 20.79 -23.55 23.50
C ASP A 290 19.71 -24.66 23.53
N LYS A 291 19.23 -25.02 24.72
CA LYS A 291 18.15 -26.01 24.90
C LYS A 291 16.82 -25.57 24.31
N ASP A 292 16.51 -24.27 24.37
CA ASP A 292 15.28 -23.75 23.77
C ASP A 292 15.36 -23.81 22.25
N TYR A 293 16.53 -23.54 21.67
CA TYR A 293 16.76 -23.72 20.23
C TYR A 293 16.63 -25.19 19.81
N ASP A 294 17.17 -26.13 20.60
CA ASP A 294 17.01 -27.57 20.34
C ASP A 294 15.53 -27.96 20.31
N ALA A 295 14.74 -27.51 21.29
CA ALA A 295 13.31 -27.76 21.33
C ALA A 295 12.55 -27.13 20.14
N LEU A 296 12.93 -25.93 19.72
CA LEU A 296 12.39 -25.27 18.53
C LEU A 296 12.72 -26.03 17.24
N VAL A 297 13.92 -26.59 17.13
CA VAL A 297 14.32 -27.42 15.99
C VAL A 297 13.49 -28.68 15.91
N ASP A 298 13.33 -29.39 17.04
CA ASP A 298 12.52 -30.61 17.08
C ASP A 298 11.07 -30.32 16.70
N PHE A 299 10.51 -29.21 17.17
CA PHE A 299 9.19 -28.75 16.78
C PHE A 299 9.08 -28.42 15.28
N LEU A 300 10.02 -27.64 14.73
CA LEU A 300 9.96 -27.21 13.33
C LEU A 300 10.11 -28.38 12.35
N ARG A 301 10.86 -29.43 12.73
CA ARG A 301 11.05 -30.64 11.91
C ARG A 301 9.75 -31.41 11.62
N GLU A 302 8.72 -31.25 12.44
CA GLU A 302 7.43 -31.91 12.24
C GLU A 302 6.65 -31.35 11.03
N PHE A 303 7.00 -30.14 10.56
CA PHE A 303 6.28 -29.51 9.45
C PHE A 303 6.88 -29.85 8.10
N ALA A 304 5.99 -30.01 7.11
CA ALA A 304 6.37 -30.33 5.74
C ALA A 304 7.51 -29.44 5.20
N PRO A 305 7.55 -28.10 5.40
CA PRO A 305 8.64 -27.23 4.90
C PRO A 305 10.05 -27.60 5.38
N PHE A 306 10.17 -28.44 6.42
CA PHE A 306 11.42 -28.88 7.00
C PHE A 306 11.69 -30.38 6.81
N ALA A 307 10.76 -31.15 6.22
CA ALA A 307 10.83 -32.61 6.14
C ALA A 307 12.12 -33.15 5.47
N ASN A 308 12.72 -32.38 4.57
CA ASN A 308 13.96 -32.74 3.85
C ASN A 308 15.16 -31.87 4.24
N ILE A 309 15.08 -31.12 5.34
CA ILE A 309 16.16 -30.26 5.83
C ILE A 309 16.76 -30.90 7.07
N ASP A 310 18.05 -31.21 7.03
CA ASP A 310 18.80 -31.52 8.24
C ASP A 310 18.97 -30.21 9.04
N LEU A 311 17.98 -29.94 9.89
CA LEU A 311 17.87 -28.72 10.67
C LEU A 311 18.62 -28.91 11.99
N THR A 312 19.66 -28.12 12.22
CA THR A 312 20.36 -28.04 13.52
C THR A 312 20.05 -26.73 14.23
N SER A 313 20.29 -26.66 15.54
CA SER A 313 20.09 -25.46 16.36
C SER A 313 20.96 -24.29 15.90
N GLU A 314 22.18 -24.60 15.45
CA GLU A 314 23.09 -23.60 14.88
C GLU A 314 22.60 -23.09 13.52
N ASP A 315 22.04 -23.97 12.68
CA ASP A 315 21.43 -23.54 11.41
C ASP A 315 20.24 -22.61 11.64
N LEU A 316 19.35 -22.98 12.56
CA LEU A 316 18.18 -22.18 12.91
C LEU A 316 18.58 -20.80 13.44
N ARG A 317 19.54 -20.77 14.36
CA ARG A 317 20.10 -19.54 14.95
C ARG A 317 20.71 -18.62 13.88
N ASN A 318 21.51 -19.19 12.97
CA ASN A 318 22.13 -18.41 11.91
C ASN A 318 21.10 -17.91 10.90
N GLN A 319 20.10 -18.71 10.56
CA GLN A 319 19.02 -18.28 9.67
C GLN A 319 18.18 -17.17 10.29
N ILE A 320 17.80 -17.27 11.57
CA ILE A 320 17.08 -16.20 12.29
C ILE A 320 17.87 -14.90 12.29
N ARG A 321 19.17 -14.94 12.64
CA ARG A 321 20.03 -13.76 12.62
C ARG A 321 20.11 -13.14 11.24
N ALA A 322 20.27 -13.95 10.19
CA ALA A 322 20.30 -13.47 8.80
C ALA A 322 18.98 -12.81 8.39
N LEU A 323 17.84 -13.43 8.72
CA LEU A 323 16.51 -12.92 8.37
C LEU A 323 16.18 -11.63 9.14
N ILE A 324 16.43 -11.57 10.45
CA ILE A 324 16.18 -10.36 11.25
C ILE A 324 17.11 -9.21 10.85
N ALA A 325 18.39 -9.49 10.60
CA ALA A 325 19.32 -8.47 10.09
C ALA A 325 18.89 -7.96 8.71
N GLY A 326 18.39 -8.85 7.85
CA GLY A 326 17.82 -8.52 6.55
C GLY A 326 16.59 -7.62 6.67
N LEU A 327 15.60 -8.00 7.49
CA LEU A 327 14.38 -7.22 7.72
C LEU A 327 14.70 -5.84 8.31
N ARG A 328 15.62 -5.76 9.28
CA ARG A 328 16.07 -4.48 9.84
C ARG A 328 16.69 -3.59 8.77
N ARG A 329 17.46 -4.14 7.82
CA ARG A 329 18.03 -3.38 6.70
C ARG A 329 16.96 -2.86 5.76
N VAL A 330 15.96 -3.68 5.41
CA VAL A 330 14.84 -3.26 4.55
C VAL A 330 13.98 -2.19 5.25
N ALA A 331 13.80 -2.31 6.57
CA ALA A 331 13.14 -1.32 7.41
C ALA A 331 13.95 -0.01 7.60
N GLY A 332 15.19 0.06 7.10
CA GLY A 332 16.05 1.24 7.19
C GLY A 332 16.87 1.38 8.47
N GLY A 333 17.02 0.29 9.23
CA GLY A 333 17.93 0.23 10.38
C GLY A 333 19.40 0.32 9.98
N VAL A 334 20.20 1.00 10.80
CA VAL A 334 21.66 1.09 10.62
C VAL A 334 22.24 -0.31 10.78
N ALA A 335 22.99 -0.78 9.79
CA ALA A 335 23.69 -2.06 9.89
C ALA A 335 24.61 -2.05 11.11
N SER A 336 24.53 -3.08 11.95
CA SER A 336 25.46 -3.26 13.06
C SER A 336 26.90 -3.17 12.55
N LYS A 337 27.76 -2.42 13.25
CA LYS A 337 29.20 -2.26 12.95
C LYS A 337 29.98 -3.59 13.02
N THR A 338 29.36 -4.67 13.47
CA THR A 338 29.94 -6.02 13.42
C THR A 338 29.79 -6.59 12.01
N GLY A 339 30.85 -6.44 11.21
CA GLY A 339 30.90 -6.71 9.76
C GLY A 339 30.76 -8.16 9.28
N THR A 340 29.95 -9.00 9.93
CA THR A 340 29.56 -10.31 9.37
C THR A 340 28.21 -10.19 8.69
N THR A 341 28.21 -10.07 7.37
CA THR A 341 26.98 -10.16 6.57
C THR A 341 26.55 -11.63 6.54
N LEU A 342 25.85 -12.10 7.58
CA LEU A 342 25.25 -13.42 7.56
C LEU A 342 24.27 -13.47 6.38
N LYS A 343 24.56 -14.35 5.41
CA LYS A 343 23.71 -14.54 4.23
C LYS A 343 22.61 -15.53 4.59
N MET A 344 21.40 -15.28 4.12
CA MET A 344 20.31 -16.24 4.20
C MET A 344 20.71 -17.52 3.47
N SER A 345 20.46 -18.66 4.10
CA SER A 345 20.71 -19.95 3.47
C SER A 345 19.63 -20.23 2.43
N LYS A 346 20.05 -20.72 1.25
CA LYS A 346 19.15 -21.15 0.17
C LYS A 346 18.44 -22.46 0.47
N LYS A 347 18.78 -23.14 1.57
CA LYS A 347 18.16 -24.42 1.96
C LYS A 347 16.72 -24.26 2.46
N PHE A 348 16.34 -23.05 2.88
CA PHE A 348 15.02 -22.75 3.41
C PHE A 348 14.11 -22.16 2.33
N SER A 349 12.93 -22.76 2.16
CA SER A 349 11.87 -22.23 1.30
C SER A 349 11.25 -20.95 1.89
N ILE A 350 10.44 -20.24 1.10
CA ILE A 350 9.65 -19.08 1.58
C ILE A 350 8.79 -19.50 2.79
N ALA A 351 8.10 -20.64 2.70
CA ALA A 351 7.29 -21.18 3.78
C ALA A 351 8.11 -21.45 5.05
N ALA A 352 9.29 -22.07 4.92
CA ALA A 352 10.18 -22.31 6.05
C ALA A 352 10.67 -20.99 6.68
N ASN A 353 11.04 -19.99 5.88
CA ASN A 353 11.46 -18.67 6.38
C ASN A 353 10.33 -17.93 7.11
N ILE A 354 9.08 -18.04 6.66
CA ILE A 354 7.90 -17.49 7.36
C ILE A 354 7.75 -18.16 8.73
N MET A 355 7.82 -19.50 8.79
CA MET A 355 7.70 -20.24 10.05
C MET A 355 8.83 -19.90 11.03
N ILE A 356 10.08 -19.81 10.56
CA ILE A 356 11.24 -19.40 11.36
C ILE A 356 11.03 -17.99 11.93
N LEU A 357 10.56 -17.04 11.12
CA LEU A 357 10.32 -15.67 11.57
C LEU A 357 9.12 -15.54 12.52
N CYS A 358 8.09 -16.37 12.35
CA CYS A 358 6.97 -16.40 13.30
C CYS A 358 7.37 -17.01 14.64
N ALA A 359 8.21 -18.04 14.61
CA ALA A 359 8.80 -18.60 15.81
C ALA A 359 9.62 -17.56 16.59
N TYR A 360 10.33 -16.66 15.91
CA TYR A 360 11.13 -15.58 16.51
C TYR A 360 10.33 -14.66 17.45
N PHE A 361 9.04 -14.42 17.22
CA PHE A 361 8.23 -13.60 18.11
C PHE A 361 7.19 -14.41 18.92
N GLY A 362 7.44 -15.72 19.05
CA GLY A 362 6.66 -16.60 19.91
C GLY A 362 5.35 -17.08 19.29
N ILE A 363 5.22 -17.08 17.96
CA ILE A 363 4.13 -17.77 17.25
C ILE A 363 4.65 -19.13 16.79
N PHE A 364 4.65 -20.08 17.73
CA PHE A 364 5.08 -21.45 17.51
C PHE A 364 3.89 -22.40 17.30
N ALA A 365 2.75 -22.18 17.96
CA ALA A 365 1.65 -23.15 17.99
C ALA A 365 0.77 -23.23 16.73
N ILE A 366 1.20 -22.68 15.59
CA ILE A 366 0.43 -22.77 14.34
C ILE A 366 0.80 -24.08 13.65
N VAL A 367 -0.22 -24.86 13.24
CA VAL A 367 -0.05 -26.04 12.39
C VAL A 367 -0.52 -25.64 10.99
N PRO A 368 0.29 -24.90 10.24
CA PRO A 368 -0.20 -24.34 9.01
C PRO A 368 -0.27 -25.45 7.95
N THR A 369 -1.32 -25.44 7.14
CA THR A 369 -1.47 -26.27 5.92
C THR A 369 -0.55 -25.78 4.79
N LEU A 370 0.62 -25.24 5.14
CA LEU A 370 1.54 -24.54 4.27
C LEU A 370 2.40 -25.52 3.48
N GLU A 371 1.78 -26.18 2.51
CA GLU A 371 2.39 -27.21 1.67
C GLU A 371 3.17 -26.59 0.49
N HIS A 372 4.19 -25.79 0.82
CA HIS A 372 5.21 -25.22 -0.09
C HIS A 372 4.75 -24.23 -1.18
N ASP A 373 5.72 -23.46 -1.69
CA ASP A 373 5.61 -22.40 -2.71
C ASP A 373 4.37 -21.51 -2.62
N ILE A 374 4.38 -20.61 -1.64
CA ILE A 374 3.42 -19.50 -1.58
C ILE A 374 3.88 -18.42 -2.57
N SER A 375 3.01 -18.11 -3.53
CA SER A 375 3.13 -16.88 -4.30
C SER A 375 2.27 -15.78 -3.67
N LEU A 376 2.75 -14.55 -3.76
CA LEU A 376 1.98 -13.35 -3.39
C LEU A 376 0.62 -13.31 -4.10
N GLU A 377 0.59 -13.72 -5.38
CA GLU A 377 -0.62 -13.71 -6.21
C GLU A 377 -1.69 -14.66 -5.66
N THR A 378 -1.34 -15.92 -5.44
CA THR A 378 -2.24 -16.93 -4.86
C THR A 378 -2.67 -16.56 -3.44
N TYR A 379 -1.80 -15.90 -2.67
CA TYR A 379 -2.12 -15.44 -1.33
C TYR A 379 -3.18 -14.33 -1.35
N ILE A 380 -2.98 -13.31 -2.19
CA ILE A 380 -3.92 -12.18 -2.33
C ILE A 380 -5.29 -12.71 -2.79
N GLU A 381 -5.35 -13.52 -3.84
CA GLU A 381 -6.63 -14.03 -4.35
C GLU A 381 -7.48 -14.73 -3.29
N LYS A 382 -6.84 -15.43 -2.34
CA LYS A 382 -7.54 -16.25 -1.35
C LYS A 382 -7.78 -15.56 -0.01
N TYR A 383 -6.90 -14.64 0.40
CA TYR A 383 -6.86 -14.14 1.79
C TYR A 383 -6.82 -12.62 1.93
N PHE A 384 -6.87 -11.86 0.83
CA PHE A 384 -6.64 -10.42 0.89
C PHE A 384 -7.61 -9.64 1.79
N GLU A 385 -8.91 -9.94 1.72
CA GLU A 385 -9.92 -9.28 2.57
C GLU A 385 -9.69 -9.54 4.07
N TYR A 386 -9.30 -10.76 4.42
CA TYR A 386 -8.94 -11.10 5.79
C TYR A 386 -7.65 -10.37 6.21
N HIS A 387 -6.66 -10.36 5.32
CA HIS A 387 -5.35 -9.77 5.57
C HIS A 387 -5.44 -8.26 5.78
N ILE A 388 -6.16 -7.51 4.95
CA ILE A 388 -6.27 -6.05 5.06
C ILE A 388 -7.02 -5.60 6.33
N ALA A 389 -7.94 -6.42 6.84
CA ALA A 389 -8.72 -6.08 8.02
C ALA A 389 -7.88 -6.03 9.31
N ALA A 390 -6.76 -6.76 9.38
CA ALA A 390 -5.92 -6.84 10.57
C ALA A 390 -5.01 -5.59 10.76
N PRO A 391 -4.24 -5.14 9.76
CA PRO A 391 -3.46 -3.90 9.84
C PRO A 391 -4.33 -2.67 10.14
N ARG A 392 -5.58 -2.61 9.65
CA ARG A 392 -6.54 -1.53 9.98
C ARG A 392 -6.88 -1.42 11.45
N ARG A 393 -6.80 -2.52 12.19
CA ARG A 393 -7.08 -2.60 13.63
C ARG A 393 -5.80 -2.50 14.47
N SER A 394 -4.64 -2.54 13.83
CA SER A 394 -3.37 -2.66 14.54
C SER A 394 -2.84 -1.31 15.03
N PRO A 395 -2.44 -1.20 16.31
CA PRO A 395 -1.75 -0.02 16.83
C PRO A 395 -0.48 0.34 16.04
N LEU A 396 0.15 -0.63 15.35
CA LEU A 396 1.34 -0.41 14.52
C LEU A 396 1.10 0.48 13.29
N TYR A 397 -0.15 0.64 12.86
CA TYR A 397 -0.53 1.47 11.71
C TYR A 397 -1.13 2.82 12.14
N GLY A 398 -1.38 3.02 13.43
CA GLY A 398 -2.10 4.17 13.95
C GLY A 398 -3.56 4.22 13.46
N TRP A 399 -4.21 5.37 13.63
CA TRP A 399 -5.59 5.61 13.16
C TRP A 399 -5.71 5.77 11.64
N LYS A 400 -4.58 5.69 10.92
CA LYS A 400 -4.57 5.42 9.48
C LYS A 400 -5.01 3.97 9.32
N ALA A 401 -6.28 3.77 8.98
CA ALA A 401 -6.71 2.49 8.47
C ALA A 401 -5.75 2.12 7.32
N ALA A 402 -5.00 1.02 7.49
CA ALA A 402 -4.14 0.51 6.44
C ALA A 402 -4.99 0.37 5.17
N ASN A 403 -4.71 1.22 4.19
CA ASN A 403 -5.42 1.17 2.92
C ASN A 403 -4.85 0.02 2.09
N GLU A 404 -5.63 -0.44 1.13
CA GLU A 404 -5.31 -1.59 0.28
C GLU A 404 -3.95 -1.43 -0.40
N MET A 405 -3.68 -0.24 -0.93
CA MET A 405 -2.43 0.09 -1.61
C MET A 405 -1.21 -0.03 -0.69
N THR A 406 -1.30 0.46 0.55
CA THR A 406 -0.23 0.37 1.55
C THR A 406 -0.03 -1.07 1.99
N VAL A 407 -1.09 -1.84 2.24
CA VAL A 407 -0.98 -3.25 2.65
C VAL A 407 -0.37 -4.10 1.53
N THR A 408 -0.82 -3.92 0.29
CA THR A 408 -0.29 -4.63 -0.88
C THR A 408 1.18 -4.30 -1.10
N SER A 409 1.58 -3.02 -1.07
CA SER A 409 2.99 -2.62 -1.18
C SER A 409 3.89 -3.25 -0.11
N LYS A 410 3.39 -3.39 1.13
CA LYS A 410 4.14 -4.01 2.23
C LYS A 410 4.22 -5.53 2.09
N LEU A 411 3.13 -6.18 1.67
CA LEU A 411 3.11 -7.60 1.33
C LEU A 411 4.10 -7.90 0.19
N ASP A 412 4.12 -7.08 -0.85
CA ASP A 412 5.08 -7.19 -1.94
C ASP A 412 6.52 -7.18 -1.40
N GLN A 413 6.84 -6.22 -0.52
CA GLN A 413 8.16 -6.13 0.11
C GLN A 413 8.51 -7.35 0.98
N VAL A 414 7.53 -7.91 1.70
CA VAL A 414 7.69 -9.15 2.50
C VAL A 414 8.05 -10.32 1.58
N PHE A 415 7.25 -10.55 0.54
CA PHE A 415 7.46 -11.67 -0.38
C PHE A 415 8.76 -11.53 -1.17
N LEU A 416 9.11 -10.31 -1.60
CA LEU A 416 10.40 -10.04 -2.25
C LEU A 416 11.58 -10.30 -1.32
N PHE A 417 11.48 -9.94 -0.05
CA PHE A 417 12.54 -10.18 0.93
C PHE A 417 12.78 -11.68 1.16
N LEU A 418 11.71 -12.46 1.21
CA LEU A 418 11.77 -13.91 1.46
C LEU A 418 12.25 -14.71 0.24
N GLN A 419 12.30 -14.09 -0.95
CA GLN A 419 12.80 -14.75 -2.16
C GLN A 419 14.33 -14.88 -2.14
N PRO A 420 14.88 -16.10 -2.30
CA PRO A 420 16.33 -16.36 -2.23
C PRO A 420 17.18 -15.63 -3.29
N GLU A 421 16.58 -15.03 -4.32
CA GLU A 421 17.26 -14.45 -5.49
C GLU A 421 17.16 -12.91 -5.60
N ALA A 422 16.43 -12.22 -4.72
CA ALA A 422 16.02 -10.83 -4.98
C ALA A 422 17.07 -9.74 -4.68
N PHE A 423 18.19 -10.06 -4.03
CA PHE A 423 19.25 -9.09 -3.75
C PHE A 423 20.49 -9.32 -4.61
N PRO A 424 20.70 -8.54 -5.70
CA PRO A 424 21.98 -8.52 -6.36
C PRO A 424 23.05 -8.01 -5.37
N THR A 425 24.03 -8.87 -5.12
CA THR A 425 25.31 -8.53 -4.50
C THR A 425 25.93 -7.31 -5.18
N GLY A 426 26.21 -6.24 -4.41
CA GLY A 426 27.23 -5.26 -4.79
C GLY A 426 26.76 -3.88 -5.28
N VAL A 427 25.68 -3.29 -4.76
CA VAL A 427 25.49 -1.83 -4.88
C VAL A 427 25.99 -1.17 -3.60
N THR A 428 27.23 -0.68 -3.64
CA THR A 428 27.76 0.24 -2.63
C THR A 428 27.08 1.60 -2.76
N GLU A 429 26.84 2.24 -1.61
CA GLU A 429 26.18 3.55 -1.42
C GLU A 429 26.81 4.72 -2.22
N VAL A 430 27.93 4.49 -2.89
CA VAL A 430 28.80 5.51 -3.48
C VAL A 430 28.47 5.83 -4.94
N ASP A 431 27.84 4.92 -5.69
CA ASP A 431 27.60 5.14 -7.13
C ASP A 431 26.38 6.05 -7.45
N LEU A 432 25.60 6.45 -6.43
CA LEU A 432 24.43 7.32 -6.60
C LEU A 432 24.74 8.82 -6.53
N ALA A 433 25.96 9.21 -6.16
CA ALA A 433 26.30 10.62 -5.91
C ALA A 433 26.91 11.37 -7.12
N ALA A 434 27.35 10.67 -8.17
CA ALA A 434 28.23 11.27 -9.17
C ALA A 434 27.56 11.82 -10.45
N SER A 435 26.25 11.67 -10.64
CA SER A 435 25.57 12.10 -11.87
C SER A 435 24.49 13.16 -11.62
N SER A 436 24.89 14.37 -11.22
CA SER A 436 23.96 15.49 -11.03
C SER A 436 24.61 16.83 -11.41
N CYS A 437 24.67 17.12 -12.71
CA CYS A 437 24.84 18.48 -13.22
C CYS A 437 24.07 18.63 -14.55
N ALA A 438 22.75 18.73 -14.47
CA ALA A 438 21.94 19.26 -15.57
C ALA A 438 20.81 20.14 -15.01
N PRO A 439 20.57 21.33 -15.59
CA PRO A 439 19.52 22.23 -15.12
C PRO A 439 18.12 21.67 -15.44
N PRO A 440 17.11 21.95 -14.60
CA PRO A 440 15.76 21.42 -14.77
C PRO A 440 15.09 21.96 -16.05
N PRO A 441 14.23 21.16 -16.72
CA PRO A 441 13.54 21.57 -17.93
C PRO A 441 12.54 22.73 -17.68
N ASN A 442 12.39 23.59 -18.69
CA ASN A 442 11.59 24.81 -18.60
C ASN A 442 10.08 24.52 -18.70
N LEU A 443 9.41 24.43 -17.54
CA LEU A 443 7.98 24.11 -17.37
C LEU A 443 7.00 25.28 -17.65
N SER A 444 7.46 26.35 -18.30
CA SER A 444 6.62 27.52 -18.63
C SER A 444 5.38 27.23 -19.50
N PRO A 445 5.35 26.26 -20.45
CA PRO A 445 4.18 26.02 -21.30
C PRO A 445 3.00 25.42 -20.53
N VAL A 446 3.25 24.49 -19.60
CA VAL A 446 2.22 23.79 -18.81
C VAL A 446 1.55 24.76 -17.83
N ARG A 447 2.32 25.66 -17.21
CA ARG A 447 1.79 26.71 -16.33
C ARG A 447 0.93 27.74 -17.07
N ALA A 448 1.20 28.00 -18.35
CA ALA A 448 0.44 28.95 -19.17
C ALA A 448 -0.96 28.41 -19.53
N THR A 449 -1.07 27.10 -19.78
CA THR A 449 -2.34 26.43 -20.10
C THR A 449 -3.27 26.44 -18.88
N LEU A 450 -2.77 26.13 -17.68
CA LEU A 450 -3.54 26.15 -16.43
C LEU A 450 -4.09 27.55 -16.06
N LYS A 451 -3.31 28.61 -16.28
CA LYS A 451 -3.74 30.00 -16.00
C LYS A 451 -4.82 30.51 -16.97
N LYS A 452 -4.83 30.04 -18.22
CA LYS A 452 -5.85 30.43 -19.22
C LYS A 452 -7.23 29.85 -18.88
N THR A 453 -7.29 28.63 -18.37
CA THR A 453 -8.55 27.95 -18.01
C THR A 453 -9.19 28.53 -16.75
N GLN A 454 -8.40 28.92 -15.75
CA GLN A 454 -8.90 29.58 -14.53
C GLN A 454 -9.50 30.97 -14.81
N ARG A 455 -8.86 31.79 -15.65
CA ARG A 455 -9.39 33.12 -16.02
C ARG A 455 -10.68 33.04 -16.84
N SER A 456 -10.81 32.05 -17.71
CA SER A 456 -12.04 31.85 -18.52
C SER A 456 -13.26 31.44 -17.67
N ARG A 457 -13.04 30.81 -16.51
CA ARG A 457 -14.09 30.39 -15.57
C ARG A 457 -14.52 31.51 -14.63
N TYR A 458 -13.59 32.35 -14.15
CA TYR A 458 -13.91 33.53 -13.33
C TYR A 458 -14.88 34.49 -14.05
N TRP A 459 -14.67 34.72 -15.35
CA TRP A 459 -15.56 35.57 -16.15
C TRP A 459 -16.90 34.92 -16.53
N ARG A 460 -16.98 33.59 -16.57
CA ARG A 460 -18.24 32.87 -16.83
C ARG A 460 -19.11 32.73 -15.58
N LEU A 461 -18.52 32.62 -14.40
CA LEU A 461 -19.22 32.63 -13.13
C LEU A 461 -19.76 34.02 -12.79
N ARG A 462 -18.96 35.10 -12.95
CA ARG A 462 -19.45 36.48 -12.77
C ARG A 462 -20.60 36.87 -13.69
N ARG A 463 -20.67 36.34 -14.92
CA ARG A 463 -21.79 36.61 -15.85
C ARG A 463 -23.08 35.85 -15.49
N ARG A 464 -22.99 34.77 -14.71
CA ARG A 464 -24.14 34.02 -14.19
C ARG A 464 -24.63 34.54 -12.84
N GLU A 465 -23.81 35.30 -12.11
CA GLU A 465 -24.20 35.99 -10.88
C GLU A 465 -24.74 37.40 -11.13
N ALA A 466 -24.54 37.94 -12.33
CA ALA A 466 -24.99 39.27 -12.76
C ALA A 466 -26.21 39.24 -13.71
N ALA A 467 -26.73 38.06 -14.03
CA ALA A 467 -27.96 37.81 -14.80
C ALA A 467 -28.89 36.96 -13.94
#